data_AF-A0A4V2A7G3-F1
#
_entry.id   AF-A0A4V2A7G3-F1
#
_cell.length_a   1.000
_cell.length_b   1.000
_cell.length_c   1.000
_cell.angle_alpha   90.00
_cell.angle_beta   90.00
_cell.angle_gamma   90.00
#
_symmetry.space_group_name_H-M   'P 1'
#
loop_
_entity.id
_entity.type
_entity.pdbx_description
1 polymer ?
#
loop_
_entity_poly.entity_id
_entity_poly.type
_entity_poly.pdbx_seq_one_letter_code
_entity_poly.pdbx_strand_id
1 'polypeptide(L)'
;MSSYSYDFQSFLELRVNKSIVIAQYKKFLFLPQIAETMNLLKLTACILFSFVTLISISSCEKESEKRKSNLYIKSDIPFTGAQIKPVSSPSAGTGTMDVWYDKRDGVLNYAIRWSGLSDSIIAIRISGPAPIGFNTVNPAFNPAPASFNAYSTTPYLSTQTFLGSSPKALYPSSGTFSGSIFVDGAKVKEEDVLSGQYYVTLHTKTVLPIAPPGSYLFRWLGEVRAQIAFD
;
A
#
# COMPACT_ATOMS: atom_id res chain seq x y z
N MET A 1 -18.00 44.80 -44.56
CA MET A 1 -17.73 44.90 -43.10
C MET A 1 -16.40 44.22 -42.85
N SER A 2 -15.49 45.01 -42.31
CA SER A 2 -14.06 44.73 -42.11
C SER A 2 -13.83 44.15 -40.71
N SER A 3 -12.93 43.18 -40.59
CA SER A 3 -12.01 43.07 -39.44
C SER A 3 -10.98 41.97 -39.69
N TYR A 4 -9.77 42.39 -40.08
CA TYR A 4 -8.53 41.63 -39.92
C TYR A 4 -7.86 42.09 -38.62
N SER A 5 -7.31 41.16 -37.85
CA SER A 5 -6.37 41.44 -36.77
C SER A 5 -5.31 40.33 -36.79
N TYR A 6 -4.07 40.72 -37.10
CA TYR A 6 -2.85 39.95 -36.85
C TYR A 6 -1.90 40.90 -36.12
N ASP A 7 -1.39 40.43 -34.99
CA ASP A 7 -0.67 41.21 -34.00
C ASP A 7 0.86 41.08 -34.16
N PHE A 8 1.49 42.25 -34.13
CA PHE A 8 2.87 42.63 -33.81
C PHE A 8 4.05 41.66 -34.04
N GLN A 9 4.79 41.91 -35.11
CA GLN A 9 6.26 41.83 -35.10
C GLN A 9 6.86 43.02 -35.86
N SER A 10 7.58 43.89 -35.15
CA SER A 10 8.31 45.05 -35.66
C SER A 10 9.37 45.44 -34.62
N PHE A 11 10.61 45.84 -34.90
CA PHE A 11 11.30 46.31 -36.10
C PHE A 11 12.81 46.32 -35.71
N LEU A 12 13.77 45.85 -36.52
CA LEU A 12 14.60 46.65 -37.45
C LEU A 12 15.13 47.97 -36.86
N GLU A 13 16.36 48.45 -37.05
CA GLU A 13 17.66 47.99 -37.55
C GLU A 13 18.56 49.27 -37.54
N LEU A 14 19.85 49.10 -37.80
CA LEU A 14 20.77 50.05 -38.48
C LEU A 14 21.49 51.18 -37.69
N ARG A 15 22.80 50.91 -37.55
CA ARG A 15 24.00 51.70 -37.93
C ARG A 15 24.23 53.10 -37.37
N VAL A 16 25.41 53.28 -36.77
CA VAL A 16 26.37 54.35 -37.15
C VAL A 16 27.82 53.83 -37.03
N ASN A 17 28.62 54.14 -38.04
CA ASN A 17 30.05 53.84 -38.22
C ASN A 17 30.87 55.11 -37.91
N LYS A 18 32.03 55.03 -37.24
CA LYS A 18 33.13 56.02 -37.33
C LYS A 18 34.39 55.55 -36.58
N SER A 19 35.47 55.34 -37.34
CA SER A 19 36.85 55.12 -36.88
C SER A 19 37.52 56.43 -36.48
N ILE A 20 38.28 56.46 -35.37
CA ILE A 20 39.41 57.38 -35.12
C ILE A 20 40.51 56.65 -34.31
N VAL A 21 41.73 56.72 -34.83
CA VAL A 21 43.01 56.22 -34.31
C VAL A 21 43.56 57.16 -33.23
N ILE A 22 44.27 56.67 -32.19
CA ILE A 22 45.44 57.35 -31.55
C ILE A 22 46.24 56.34 -30.70
N ALA A 23 47.54 56.60 -30.66
CA ALA A 23 48.70 55.79 -30.36
C ALA A 23 48.91 55.26 -28.93
N GLN A 24 49.80 54.25 -28.85
CA GLN A 24 50.53 53.84 -27.64
C GLN A 24 51.33 54.97 -27.00
N TYR A 25 51.55 54.93 -25.68
CA TYR A 25 52.88 55.11 -25.08
C TYR A 25 52.96 54.53 -23.65
N LYS A 26 54.21 54.28 -23.26
CA LYS A 26 54.76 53.34 -22.28
C LYS A 26 55.32 54.09 -21.06
N LYS A 27 55.09 53.63 -19.81
CA LYS A 27 56.02 53.65 -18.64
C LYS A 27 55.23 53.36 -17.34
N PHE A 28 55.50 52.24 -16.66
CA PHE A 28 56.51 52.03 -15.59
C PHE A 28 56.09 52.66 -14.26
N LEU A 29 55.82 51.81 -13.24
CA LEU A 29 56.49 51.82 -11.93
C LEU A 29 55.84 50.80 -10.99
N PHE A 30 56.63 49.78 -10.64
CA PHE A 30 56.76 49.14 -9.33
C PHE A 30 55.51 48.92 -8.47
N LEU A 31 55.06 47.66 -8.41
CA LEU A 31 54.36 47.12 -7.24
C LEU A 31 55.40 46.42 -6.34
N PRO A 32 55.46 46.72 -5.03
CA PRO A 32 56.25 45.93 -4.11
C PRO A 32 55.56 44.58 -3.90
N GLN A 33 56.38 43.54 -4.00
CA GLN A 33 56.13 42.19 -3.57
C GLN A 33 55.81 42.18 -2.07
N ILE A 34 54.60 41.76 -1.69
CA ILE A 34 54.31 41.24 -0.35
C ILE A 34 53.89 39.79 -0.53
N ALA A 35 54.67 38.94 0.13
CA ALA A 35 54.65 37.50 0.07
C ALA A 35 53.56 36.91 0.98
N GLU A 36 53.14 35.70 0.59
CA GLU A 36 52.64 34.61 1.43
C GLU A 36 51.41 34.85 2.33
N THR A 37 50.28 34.23 1.95
CA THR A 37 49.42 33.37 2.80
C THR A 37 48.14 32.98 2.02
N MET A 38 48.23 32.06 1.07
CA MET A 38 47.04 31.55 0.36
C MET A 38 47.01 30.02 0.17
N ASN A 39 47.76 29.25 0.95
CA ASN A 39 47.74 27.78 0.87
C ASN A 39 47.18 27.09 2.13
N LEU A 40 47.00 27.82 3.23
CA LEU A 40 46.49 27.22 4.49
C LEU A 40 44.96 27.17 4.54
N LEU A 41 44.26 28.17 3.98
CA LEU A 41 42.78 28.22 3.99
C LEU A 41 42.12 27.22 3.03
N LYS A 42 42.79 26.85 1.93
CA LYS A 42 42.27 25.87 0.96
C LYS A 42 42.39 24.43 1.44
N LEU A 43 43.40 24.13 2.26
CA LEU A 43 43.63 22.78 2.78
C LEU A 43 42.61 22.42 3.88
N THR A 44 42.26 23.38 4.74
CA THR A 44 41.28 23.17 5.82
C THR A 44 39.87 22.90 5.29
N ALA A 45 39.47 23.54 4.18
CA ALA A 45 38.17 23.32 3.55
C ALA A 45 38.04 21.91 2.95
N CYS A 46 39.10 21.38 2.34
CA CYS A 46 39.11 20.02 1.79
C CYS A 46 39.04 18.95 2.88
N ILE A 47 39.71 19.17 4.03
CA ILE A 47 39.66 18.23 5.16
C ILE A 47 38.27 18.25 5.81
N LEU A 48 37.66 19.43 5.99
CA LEU A 48 36.30 19.56 6.51
C LEU A 48 35.26 18.93 5.58
N PHE A 49 35.40 19.12 4.26
CA PHE A 49 34.50 18.50 3.28
C PHE A 49 34.63 16.96 3.26
N SER A 50 35.86 16.45 3.39
CA SER A 50 36.12 15.00 3.49
C SER A 50 35.60 14.39 4.79
N PHE A 51 35.65 15.12 5.90
CA PHE A 51 35.14 14.66 7.19
C PHE A 51 33.59 14.60 7.23
N VAL A 52 32.91 15.53 6.56
CA VAL A 52 31.44 15.57 6.47
C VAL A 52 30.88 14.45 5.56
N THR A 53 31.59 14.09 4.48
CA THR A 53 31.17 12.97 3.62
C THR A 53 31.33 11.62 4.31
N LEU A 54 32.34 11.43 5.16
CA LEU A 54 32.56 10.20 5.94
C LEU A 54 31.46 9.94 6.99
N ILE A 55 30.93 10.99 7.63
CA ILE A 55 29.86 10.86 8.64
C ILE A 55 28.52 10.46 7.99
N SER A 56 28.30 10.82 6.73
CA SER A 56 27.03 10.58 6.03
C SER A 56 26.81 9.10 5.67
N ILE A 57 27.86 8.29 5.55
CA ILE A 57 27.76 6.87 5.15
C ILE A 57 27.39 5.96 6.34
N SER A 58 27.73 6.36 7.58
CA SER A 58 27.46 5.57 8.80
C SER A 58 26.02 5.71 9.31
N SER A 59 25.23 6.65 8.80
CA SER A 59 23.85 6.89 9.24
C SER A 59 22.82 5.91 8.65
N CYS A 60 23.18 5.17 7.60
CA CYS A 60 22.23 4.31 6.86
C CYS A 60 22.04 2.90 7.44
N GLU A 61 22.91 2.41 8.32
CA GLU A 61 22.82 1.02 8.80
C GLU A 61 21.80 0.85 9.94
N LYS A 62 21.84 1.73 10.94
CA LYS A 62 21.00 1.63 12.15
C LYS A 62 19.50 1.74 11.88
N GLU A 63 19.09 2.59 10.94
CA GLU A 63 17.68 2.76 10.57
C GLU A 63 17.18 1.56 9.75
N SER A 64 18.02 0.97 8.89
CA SER A 64 17.66 -0.20 8.10
C SER A 64 17.47 -1.46 8.95
N GLU A 65 18.28 -1.64 9.99
CA GLU A 65 18.15 -2.75 10.94
C GLU A 65 16.91 -2.59 11.82
N LYS A 66 16.63 -1.37 12.29
CA LYS A 66 15.41 -1.07 13.06
C LYS A 66 14.13 -1.23 12.24
N ARG A 67 14.20 -1.00 10.91
CA ARG A 67 13.09 -1.31 10.00
C ARG A 67 12.83 -2.81 9.90
N LYS A 68 13.88 -3.62 9.74
CA LYS A 68 13.75 -5.08 9.63
C LYS A 68 13.12 -5.71 10.88
N SER A 69 13.40 -5.20 12.08
CA SER A 69 12.82 -5.74 13.32
C SER A 69 11.35 -5.35 13.55
N ASN A 70 10.83 -4.36 12.84
CA ASN A 70 9.45 -3.87 12.99
C ASN A 70 8.56 -4.16 11.78
N LEU A 71 9.12 -4.71 10.71
CA LEU A 71 8.42 -5.00 9.46
C LEU A 71 8.21 -6.50 9.31
N TYR A 72 6.95 -6.91 9.31
CA TYR A 72 6.52 -8.29 9.11
C TYR A 72 5.95 -8.40 7.71
N ILE A 73 6.43 -9.35 6.90
CA ILE A 73 5.99 -9.54 5.51
C ILE A 73 5.75 -11.03 5.28
N LYS A 74 4.62 -11.37 4.67
CA LYS A 74 4.35 -12.68 4.12
C LYS A 74 3.73 -12.54 2.74
N SER A 75 4.22 -13.30 1.79
CA SER A 75 3.67 -13.38 0.43
C SER A 75 3.03 -14.73 0.19
N ASP A 76 2.14 -14.77 -0.80
CA ASP A 76 1.53 -16.00 -1.31
C ASP A 76 0.76 -16.81 -0.26
N ILE A 77 0.14 -16.15 0.72
CA ILE A 77 -0.78 -16.80 1.65
C ILE A 77 -1.94 -17.38 0.83
N PRO A 78 -2.23 -18.69 0.93
CA PRO A 78 -3.26 -19.32 0.11
C PRO A 78 -4.65 -18.82 0.49
N PHE A 79 -5.41 -18.37 -0.50
CA PHE A 79 -6.79 -17.93 -0.39
C PHE A 79 -7.71 -19.02 -0.94
N THR A 80 -8.37 -19.80 -0.07
CA THR A 80 -9.05 -21.03 -0.50
C THR A 80 -10.37 -21.27 0.23
N GLY A 81 -11.27 -22.04 -0.40
CA GLY A 81 -12.51 -22.49 0.23
C GLY A 81 -12.27 -23.52 1.35
N ALA A 82 -11.11 -24.18 1.39
CA ALA A 82 -10.77 -25.17 2.42
C ALA A 82 -10.66 -24.56 3.82
N GLN A 83 -10.28 -23.28 3.90
CA GLN A 83 -10.18 -22.53 5.17
C GLN A 83 -11.55 -22.03 5.68
N ILE A 84 -12.60 -22.06 4.84
CA ILE A 84 -13.98 -21.76 5.25
C ILE A 84 -14.50 -22.91 6.10
N LYS A 85 -15.00 -22.60 7.28
CA LYS A 85 -15.59 -23.57 8.20
C LYS A 85 -16.85 -22.97 8.83
N PRO A 86 -17.96 -23.72 8.89
CA PRO A 86 -18.18 -24.99 8.20
C PRO A 86 -18.17 -24.79 6.68
N VAL A 87 -17.75 -25.82 5.94
CA VAL A 87 -17.65 -25.75 4.48
C VAL A 87 -19.06 -25.67 3.92
N SER A 88 -19.50 -24.48 3.50
CA SER A 88 -20.88 -24.26 3.04
C SER A 88 -21.15 -24.85 1.65
N SER A 89 -20.10 -25.09 0.85
CA SER A 89 -20.11 -25.76 -0.46
C SER A 89 -18.68 -25.71 -1.04
N PRO A 90 -18.20 -26.75 -1.75
CA PRO A 90 -16.89 -26.71 -2.40
C PRO A 90 -16.84 -25.54 -3.39
N SER A 91 -15.86 -24.67 -3.25
CA SER A 91 -15.54 -23.62 -4.23
C SER A 91 -14.30 -24.04 -5.01
N ALA A 92 -14.33 -23.84 -6.33
CA ALA A 92 -13.13 -23.91 -7.18
C ALA A 92 -12.29 -22.62 -7.12
N GLY A 93 -12.80 -21.61 -6.41
CA GLY A 93 -12.15 -20.35 -6.18
C GLY A 93 -10.81 -20.51 -5.46
N THR A 94 -9.79 -19.88 -6.01
CA THR A 94 -8.45 -19.87 -5.45
C THR A 94 -7.86 -18.48 -5.55
N GLY A 95 -6.79 -18.23 -4.79
CA GLY A 95 -6.10 -16.96 -4.79
C GLY A 95 -4.89 -16.95 -3.89
N THR A 96 -4.23 -15.82 -3.86
CA THR A 96 -3.12 -15.54 -2.95
C THR A 96 -3.31 -14.19 -2.27
N MET A 97 -2.74 -14.05 -1.08
CA MET A 97 -2.70 -12.81 -0.34
C MET A 97 -1.28 -12.51 0.12
N ASP A 98 -0.81 -11.31 -0.17
CA ASP A 98 0.39 -10.75 0.42
C ASP A 98 -0.02 -9.82 1.55
N VAL A 99 0.71 -9.87 2.67
CA VAL A 99 0.50 -9.01 3.83
C VAL A 99 1.81 -8.40 4.28
N TRP A 100 1.75 -7.15 4.71
CA TRP A 100 2.88 -6.48 5.34
C TRP A 100 2.41 -5.54 6.44
N TYR A 101 3.03 -5.67 7.62
CA TYR A 101 2.71 -4.91 8.82
C TYR A 101 3.96 -4.20 9.32
N ASP A 102 3.89 -2.87 9.45
CA ASP A 102 4.93 -2.07 10.12
C ASP A 102 4.44 -1.66 11.50
N LYS A 103 5.12 -2.14 12.56
CA LYS A 103 4.80 -1.82 13.96
C LYS A 103 4.91 -0.34 14.28
N ARG A 104 5.71 0.41 13.54
CA ARG A 104 5.95 1.84 13.81
C ARG A 104 4.77 2.68 13.34
N ASP A 105 4.22 2.31 12.19
CA ASP A 105 3.08 3.00 11.60
C ASP A 105 1.75 2.43 12.12
N GLY A 106 1.76 1.20 12.68
CA GLY A 106 0.55 0.51 13.11
C GLY A 106 -0.38 0.20 11.94
N VAL A 107 0.17 0.00 10.73
CA VAL A 107 -0.63 -0.24 9.52
C VAL A 107 -0.36 -1.63 8.99
N LEU A 108 -1.41 -2.45 8.96
CA LEU A 108 -1.42 -3.72 8.23
C LEU A 108 -1.94 -3.45 6.82
N ASN A 109 -1.12 -3.76 5.83
CA ASN A 109 -1.48 -3.68 4.43
C ASN A 109 -1.62 -5.09 3.86
N TYR A 110 -2.45 -5.22 2.84
CA TYR A 110 -2.69 -6.48 2.16
C TYR A 110 -2.96 -6.28 0.67
N ALA A 111 -2.56 -7.27 -0.13
CA ALA A 111 -2.88 -7.37 -1.54
C ALA A 111 -3.38 -8.78 -1.84
N ILE A 112 -4.60 -8.88 -2.38
CA ILE A 112 -5.31 -10.11 -2.66
C ILE A 112 -5.40 -10.28 -4.17
N ARG A 113 -5.15 -11.49 -4.65
CA ARG A 113 -5.45 -11.91 -6.02
C ARG A 113 -6.33 -13.15 -5.96
N TRP A 114 -7.33 -13.24 -6.84
CA TRP A 114 -8.21 -14.40 -6.90
C TRP A 114 -8.64 -14.72 -8.33
N SER A 115 -9.06 -15.96 -8.53
CA SER A 115 -9.69 -16.45 -9.74
C SER A 115 -10.59 -17.65 -9.46
N GLY A 116 -11.44 -17.98 -10.44
CA GLY A 116 -12.28 -19.18 -10.38
C GLY A 116 -13.40 -19.11 -9.34
N LEU A 117 -13.75 -17.92 -8.84
CA LEU A 117 -14.91 -17.75 -7.98
C LEU A 117 -16.19 -18.09 -8.74
N SER A 118 -17.17 -18.65 -8.03
CA SER A 118 -18.44 -19.09 -8.61
C SER A 118 -19.34 -17.94 -9.10
N ASP A 119 -19.13 -16.72 -8.61
CA ASP A 119 -19.79 -15.50 -9.10
C ASP A 119 -18.92 -14.27 -8.77
N SER A 120 -19.39 -13.08 -9.15
CA SER A 120 -18.79 -11.80 -8.80
C SER A 120 -18.85 -11.55 -7.28
N ILE A 121 -17.83 -10.85 -6.78
CA ILE A 121 -17.69 -10.49 -5.38
C ILE A 121 -18.70 -9.40 -5.03
N ILE A 122 -19.45 -9.61 -3.95
CA ILE A 122 -20.38 -8.62 -3.37
C ILE A 122 -19.85 -8.04 -2.06
N ALA A 123 -18.91 -8.73 -1.39
CA ALA A 123 -18.27 -8.19 -0.20
C ALA A 123 -16.86 -8.76 0.01
N ILE A 124 -15.98 -7.93 0.57
CA ILE A 124 -14.69 -8.34 1.14
C ILE A 124 -14.74 -7.98 2.62
N ARG A 125 -14.38 -8.91 3.51
CA ARG A 125 -14.38 -8.66 4.95
C ARG A 125 -13.06 -9.04 5.58
N ILE A 126 -12.58 -8.17 6.47
CA ILE A 126 -11.58 -8.53 7.47
C ILE A 126 -12.31 -8.79 8.78
N SER A 127 -11.92 -9.88 9.42
CA SER A 127 -12.62 -10.50 10.54
C SER A 127 -11.63 -11.02 11.57
N GLY A 128 -12.00 -10.98 12.84
CA GLY A 128 -11.20 -11.52 13.94
C GLY A 128 -11.59 -10.92 15.29
N PRO A 129 -10.91 -11.28 16.38
CA PRO A 129 -9.82 -12.27 16.44
C PRO A 129 -10.34 -13.72 16.46
N ALA A 130 -10.01 -14.54 15.46
CA ALA A 130 -10.38 -15.96 15.35
C ALA A 130 -9.29 -16.81 14.67
N PRO A 131 -9.03 -18.04 15.15
CA PRO A 131 -8.09 -18.93 14.51
C PRO A 131 -8.69 -19.55 13.24
N ILE A 132 -7.86 -20.26 12.48
CA ILE A 132 -8.28 -20.99 11.28
C ILE A 132 -9.43 -21.94 11.67
N GLY A 133 -10.51 -21.90 10.88
CA GLY A 133 -11.66 -22.78 11.06
C GLY A 133 -12.81 -22.21 11.89
N PHE A 134 -12.72 -20.96 12.34
CA PHE A 134 -13.84 -20.22 12.91
C PHE A 134 -14.42 -19.21 11.91
N ASN A 135 -15.73 -18.94 11.96
CA ASN A 135 -16.41 -18.03 11.04
C ASN A 135 -16.86 -16.72 11.71
N THR A 136 -17.13 -15.70 10.89
CA THR A 136 -17.79 -14.47 11.31
C THR A 136 -19.28 -14.57 11.06
N VAL A 137 -19.97 -15.35 11.91
CA VAL A 137 -21.43 -15.43 11.86
C VAL A 137 -22.04 -14.40 12.80
N ASN A 138 -23.04 -13.67 12.29
CA ASN A 138 -24.06 -13.08 13.15
C ASN A 138 -25.07 -14.19 13.49
N PRO A 139 -25.26 -14.56 14.77
CA PRO A 139 -26.14 -15.66 15.19
C PRO A 139 -27.58 -15.55 14.68
N ALA A 140 -28.05 -14.34 14.33
CA ALA A 140 -29.40 -14.10 13.82
C ALA A 140 -29.62 -14.54 12.36
N PHE A 141 -28.56 -14.82 11.58
CA PHE A 141 -28.65 -15.17 10.16
C PHE A 141 -28.44 -16.66 9.89
N ASN A 142 -28.79 -17.54 10.83
CA ASN A 142 -28.67 -18.99 10.65
C ASN A 142 -29.79 -19.53 9.74
N PRO A 143 -29.53 -19.96 8.49
CA PRO A 143 -30.47 -20.83 7.80
C PRO A 143 -30.50 -22.20 8.46
N ALA A 144 -31.64 -22.55 9.04
CA ALA A 144 -31.94 -23.96 9.29
C ALA A 144 -31.85 -24.75 7.96
N PRO A 145 -31.29 -25.99 7.95
CA PRO A 145 -31.02 -26.85 9.09
C PRO A 145 -29.52 -27.08 9.35
N ALA A 146 -28.64 -26.12 9.02
CA ALA A 146 -27.23 -26.26 9.35
C ALA A 146 -27.02 -25.88 10.82
N SER A 147 -27.15 -26.87 11.72
CA SER A 147 -26.75 -26.75 13.12
C SER A 147 -25.23 -26.56 13.18
N PHE A 148 -24.79 -25.31 13.15
CA PHE A 148 -23.39 -24.94 13.35
C PHE A 148 -23.04 -25.08 14.83
N ASN A 149 -22.76 -26.31 15.26
CA ASN A 149 -22.52 -26.67 16.67
C ASN A 149 -21.18 -26.18 17.25
N ALA A 150 -20.43 -25.35 16.50
CA ALA A 150 -19.21 -24.70 16.99
C ALA A 150 -19.49 -23.20 17.20
N TYR A 151 -20.37 -22.92 18.16
CA TYR A 151 -20.50 -21.57 18.70
C TYR A 151 -19.20 -21.26 19.43
N SER A 152 -18.39 -20.36 18.88
CA SER A 152 -17.42 -19.70 19.73
C SER A 152 -18.15 -18.74 20.64
N THR A 153 -17.82 -18.80 21.93
CA THR A 153 -18.29 -17.84 22.94
C THR A 153 -17.59 -16.48 22.82
N THR A 154 -16.60 -16.32 21.93
CA THR A 154 -15.99 -15.03 21.62
C THR A 154 -16.69 -14.37 20.41
N PRO A 155 -17.17 -13.12 20.54
CA PRO A 155 -17.78 -12.40 19.42
C PRO A 155 -16.71 -12.03 18.41
N TYR A 156 -16.61 -12.79 17.32
CA TYR A 156 -15.82 -12.39 16.16
C TYR A 156 -16.54 -11.25 15.44
N LEU A 157 -15.84 -10.14 15.21
CA LEU A 157 -16.40 -8.97 14.56
C LEU A 157 -15.76 -8.78 13.19
N SER A 158 -16.55 -8.32 12.22
CA SER A 158 -15.95 -7.75 11.01
C SER A 158 -15.35 -6.40 11.39
N THR A 159 -14.03 -6.30 11.32
CA THR A 159 -13.29 -5.08 11.65
C THR A 159 -13.27 -4.10 10.48
N GLN A 160 -13.35 -4.61 9.25
CA GLN A 160 -13.50 -3.82 8.04
C GLN A 160 -14.33 -4.62 7.02
N THR A 161 -15.28 -3.94 6.37
CA THR A 161 -16.11 -4.53 5.31
C THR A 161 -16.15 -3.58 4.10
N PHE A 162 -15.93 -4.14 2.93
CA PHE A 162 -16.19 -3.51 1.64
C PHE A 162 -17.41 -4.16 1.02
N LEU A 163 -18.39 -3.37 0.60
CA LEU A 163 -19.64 -3.85 0.01
C LEU A 163 -19.80 -3.32 -1.42
N GLY A 164 -20.25 -4.19 -2.31
CA GLY A 164 -20.90 -3.77 -3.55
C GLY A 164 -22.29 -3.23 -3.25
N SER A 165 -22.79 -2.33 -4.09
CA SER A 165 -24.18 -1.84 -4.02
C SER A 165 -25.04 -2.63 -4.98
N SER A 166 -26.09 -3.29 -4.53
CA SER A 166 -27.03 -3.98 -5.43
C SER A 166 -27.56 -3.02 -6.50
N PRO A 167 -27.58 -3.39 -7.80
CA PRO A 167 -27.26 -4.71 -8.39
C PRO A 167 -25.78 -4.91 -8.77
N LYS A 168 -24.92 -3.92 -8.52
CA LYS A 168 -23.52 -3.88 -8.92
C LYS A 168 -22.63 -4.70 -7.98
N ALA A 169 -21.91 -5.66 -8.55
CA ALA A 169 -20.85 -6.36 -7.84
C ALA A 169 -19.73 -5.39 -7.44
N LEU A 170 -19.04 -5.69 -6.34
CA LEU A 170 -17.85 -4.96 -5.91
C LEU A 170 -16.69 -5.23 -6.87
N TYR A 171 -16.46 -6.51 -7.19
CA TYR A 171 -15.45 -6.95 -8.15
C TYR A 171 -15.93 -8.17 -8.95
N PRO A 172 -15.37 -8.41 -10.15
CA PRO A 172 -15.62 -9.64 -10.91
C PRO A 172 -15.11 -10.91 -10.20
N SER A 173 -15.47 -12.08 -10.75
CA SER A 173 -15.10 -13.41 -10.21
C SER A 173 -13.60 -13.75 -10.27
N SER A 174 -12.80 -12.91 -10.92
CA SER A 174 -11.34 -12.96 -10.92
C SER A 174 -10.80 -11.53 -10.89
N GLY A 175 -9.73 -11.27 -10.14
CA GLY A 175 -9.21 -9.92 -10.00
C GLY A 175 -8.19 -9.75 -8.88
N THR A 176 -7.91 -8.49 -8.59
CA THR A 176 -7.00 -8.08 -7.52
C THR A 176 -7.61 -6.96 -6.68
N PHE A 177 -7.23 -6.91 -5.41
CA PHE A 177 -7.66 -5.88 -4.47
C PHE A 177 -6.54 -5.61 -3.47
N SER A 178 -6.27 -4.35 -3.17
CA SER A 178 -5.34 -3.97 -2.12
C SER A 178 -6.02 -3.03 -1.14
N GLY A 179 -5.66 -3.14 0.13
CA GLY A 179 -6.19 -2.30 1.18
C GLY A 179 -5.27 -2.26 2.39
N SER A 180 -5.70 -1.49 3.38
CA SER A 180 -5.00 -1.36 4.65
C SER A 180 -5.99 -1.23 5.80
N ILE A 181 -5.53 -1.62 6.99
CA ILE A 181 -6.24 -1.48 8.24
C ILE A 181 -5.28 -0.98 9.32
N PHE A 182 -5.77 -0.04 10.13
CA PHE A 182 -5.02 0.49 11.25
C PHE A 182 -5.14 -0.46 12.45
N VAL A 183 -3.99 -0.80 13.03
CA VAL A 183 -3.84 -1.62 14.24
C VAL A 183 -3.83 -0.65 15.42
N ASP A 184 -5.03 -0.29 15.86
CA ASP A 184 -5.28 0.74 16.88
C ASP A 184 -5.05 0.27 18.33
N GLY A 185 -4.80 -1.04 18.53
CA GLY A 185 -4.67 -1.63 19.86
C GLY A 185 -5.99 -1.79 20.63
N ALA A 186 -7.12 -1.36 20.06
CA ALA A 186 -8.44 -1.40 20.68
C ALA A 186 -9.40 -2.34 19.92
N LYS A 187 -9.64 -2.06 18.63
CA LYS A 187 -10.45 -2.91 17.73
C LYS A 187 -9.60 -3.94 17.01
N VAL A 188 -8.41 -3.52 16.58
CA VAL A 188 -7.43 -4.38 15.92
C VAL A 188 -6.17 -4.35 16.76
N LYS A 189 -5.91 -5.46 17.45
CA LYS A 189 -4.76 -5.55 18.34
C LYS A 189 -3.55 -6.15 17.64
N GLU A 190 -2.38 -5.58 17.92
CA GLU A 190 -1.13 -6.07 17.36
C GLU A 190 -0.87 -7.53 17.75
N GLU A 191 -1.09 -7.88 19.03
CA GLU A 191 -0.92 -9.24 19.53
C GLU A 191 -1.74 -10.28 18.74
N ASP A 192 -2.97 -9.92 18.37
CA ASP A 192 -3.90 -10.75 17.62
C ASP A 192 -3.54 -10.81 16.12
N VAL A 193 -2.99 -9.73 15.55
CA VAL A 193 -2.45 -9.73 14.17
C VAL A 193 -1.23 -10.63 14.06
N LEU A 194 -0.29 -10.51 15.00
CA LEU A 194 0.96 -11.28 14.99
C LEU A 194 0.77 -12.75 15.36
N SER A 195 -0.27 -13.08 16.14
CA SER A 195 -0.67 -14.48 16.44
C SER A 195 -1.59 -15.11 15.38
N GLY A 196 -1.82 -14.38 14.28
CA GLY A 196 -2.60 -14.86 13.16
C GLY A 196 -4.06 -15.12 13.51
N GLN A 197 -4.69 -14.20 14.24
CA GLN A 197 -6.10 -14.26 14.61
C GLN A 197 -6.99 -13.41 13.69
N TYR A 198 -6.44 -12.71 12.70
CA TYR A 198 -7.25 -12.01 11.70
C TYR A 198 -7.25 -12.76 10.38
N TYR A 199 -8.35 -12.66 9.65
CA TYR A 199 -8.48 -13.29 8.34
C TYR A 199 -9.33 -12.44 7.41
N VAL A 200 -9.15 -12.69 6.12
CA VAL A 200 -9.90 -12.04 5.06
C VAL A 200 -10.80 -13.05 4.36
N THR A 201 -12.04 -12.66 4.04
CA THR A 201 -13.00 -13.46 3.26
C THR A 201 -13.50 -12.70 2.03
N LEU A 202 -13.67 -13.42 0.91
CA LEU A 202 -14.39 -12.92 -0.26
C LEU A 202 -15.78 -13.56 -0.30
N HIS A 203 -16.82 -12.75 -0.45
CA HIS A 203 -18.20 -13.19 -0.54
C HIS A 203 -18.73 -12.96 -1.95
N THR A 204 -19.32 -14.00 -2.52
CA THR A 204 -19.94 -13.96 -3.85
C THR A 204 -21.45 -13.99 -3.76
N LYS A 205 -22.10 -13.56 -4.84
CA LYS A 205 -23.57 -13.59 -4.98
C LYS A 205 -24.13 -15.01 -5.12
N THR A 206 -23.28 -16.03 -5.17
CA THR A 206 -23.67 -17.42 -5.39
C THR A 206 -24.81 -17.83 -4.49
N VAL A 207 -25.91 -18.09 -5.16
CA VAL A 207 -27.17 -18.54 -4.60
C VAL A 207 -27.03 -20.01 -4.24
N LEU A 208 -27.03 -20.33 -2.95
CA LEU A 208 -27.10 -21.72 -2.52
C LEU A 208 -28.56 -22.18 -2.53
N PRO A 209 -28.88 -23.36 -3.13
CA PRO A 209 -30.22 -23.91 -3.04
C PRO A 209 -30.52 -24.27 -1.59
N ILE A 210 -31.60 -23.72 -1.05
CA ILE A 210 -32.15 -24.13 0.25
C ILE A 210 -33.39 -24.98 -0.01
N ALA A 211 -33.67 -25.93 0.89
CA ALA A 211 -34.77 -26.86 0.81
C ALA A 211 -36.16 -26.26 1.18
N PRO A 212 -36.43 -24.99 0.85
CA PRO A 212 -37.65 -24.72 0.08
C PRO A 212 -37.39 -23.85 -1.15
N PRO A 213 -38.13 -24.07 -2.26
CA PRO A 213 -37.97 -23.30 -3.49
C PRO A 213 -38.20 -21.80 -3.24
N GLY A 214 -37.25 -20.97 -3.69
CA GLY A 214 -37.36 -19.51 -3.66
C GLY A 214 -36.61 -18.78 -2.53
N SER A 215 -35.97 -19.51 -1.60
CA SER A 215 -35.07 -18.88 -0.64
C SER A 215 -33.63 -19.00 -1.14
N TYR A 216 -33.00 -17.85 -1.40
CA TYR A 216 -31.62 -17.77 -1.85
C TYR A 216 -30.80 -17.03 -0.79
N LEU A 217 -29.80 -17.70 -0.22
CA LEU A 217 -28.83 -17.03 0.63
C LEU A 217 -27.55 -16.84 -0.13
N PHE A 218 -27.02 -15.61 -0.04
CA PHE A 218 -25.64 -15.33 -0.38
C PHE A 218 -24.73 -16.21 0.47
N ARG A 219 -23.51 -16.47 0.00
CA ARG A 219 -22.52 -17.22 0.76
C ARG A 219 -21.97 -16.35 1.91
N TRP A 220 -22.78 -16.21 2.96
CA TRP A 220 -22.52 -15.33 4.11
C TRP A 220 -21.27 -15.72 4.90
N LEU A 221 -20.83 -16.98 4.80
CA LEU A 221 -19.59 -17.48 5.40
C LEU A 221 -18.33 -17.11 4.61
N GLY A 222 -18.49 -16.64 3.38
CA GLY A 222 -17.40 -16.44 2.42
C GLY A 222 -17.26 -17.65 1.48
N GLU A 223 -16.81 -17.40 0.25
CA GLU A 223 -16.46 -18.44 -0.71
C GLU A 223 -15.07 -18.98 -0.49
N VAL A 224 -14.14 -18.08 -0.19
CA VAL A 224 -12.74 -18.36 0.05
C VAL A 224 -12.24 -17.50 1.22
N ARG A 225 -11.22 -17.99 1.94
CA ARG A 225 -10.59 -17.35 3.09
C ARG A 225 -9.07 -17.46 3.02
N ALA A 226 -8.39 -16.43 3.53
CA ALA A 226 -6.99 -16.52 3.94
C ALA A 226 -6.80 -16.00 5.37
N GLN A 227 -6.09 -16.77 6.20
CA GLN A 227 -5.61 -16.31 7.50
C GLN A 227 -4.44 -15.35 7.32
N ILE A 228 -4.45 -14.21 8.00
CA ILE A 228 -3.27 -13.35 8.09
C ILE A 228 -2.30 -14.04 9.05
N ALA A 229 -1.11 -14.39 8.56
CA ALA A 229 -0.08 -15.06 9.33
C ALA A 229 1.30 -14.68 8.79
N PHE A 230 2.30 -14.60 9.66
CA PHE A 230 3.67 -14.14 9.32
C PHE A 230 4.74 -15.20 9.59
N ASP A 231 4.34 -16.40 10.02
CA ASP A 231 5.19 -17.57 10.25
C ASP A 231 5.48 -18.38 8.97
#